data_AF-A0A0M6ZMN9-F1
#
_entry.id   AF-A0A0M6ZMN9-F1
#
_cell.length_a   1.000
_cell.length_b   1.000
_cell.length_c   1.000
_cell.angle_alpha   90.00
_cell.angle_beta   90.00
_cell.angle_gamma   90.00
#
_symmetry.space_group_name_H-M   'P 1'
#
loop_
_entity.id
_entity.type
_entity.pdbx_description
1 polymer ?
#
loop_
_entity_poly.entity_id
_entity_poly.type
_entity_poly.pdbx_seq_one_letter_code
_entity_poly.pdbx_strand_id
1 'polypeptide(L)'
;MLGILDLLGTIGGNVLSLPGILGLALGMMTRNWMFAAVMGGFVGIAETLVFAGFKLAEVQMIDLFIAVLVGVLASSVGCAIRHKGATV
;
A
#
# COMPACT_ATOMS: atom_id res chain seq x y z
N MET A 1 19.81 2.53 -14.06
CA MET A 1 20.20 2.98 -12.70
C MET A 1 19.09 3.89 -12.22
N LEU A 2 18.25 3.45 -11.29
CA LEU A 2 17.24 4.32 -10.68
C LEU A 2 17.99 5.37 -9.87
N GLY A 3 17.79 6.65 -10.18
CA GLY A 3 18.28 7.72 -9.33
C GLY A 3 17.57 7.66 -7.99
N ILE A 4 18.24 8.09 -6.92
CA ILE A 4 17.63 8.15 -5.57
C ILE A 4 16.34 8.99 -5.57
N LEU A 5 16.24 9.97 -6.47
CA LEU A 5 15.07 10.83 -6.62
C LEU A 5 13.87 10.10 -7.26
N ASP A 6 14.11 9.22 -8.24
CA ASP A 6 13.05 8.39 -8.84
C ASP A 6 12.49 7.41 -7.81
N LEU A 7 13.37 6.80 -7.02
CA LEU A 7 12.99 5.86 -5.96
C LEU A 7 12.20 6.56 -4.84
N LEU A 8 12.62 7.77 -4.43
CA LEU A 8 11.84 8.60 -3.51
C LEU A 8 10.49 9.02 -4.12
N GLY A 9 10.47 9.36 -5.41
CA GLY A 9 9.26 9.72 -6.15
C GLY A 9 8.25 8.58 -6.17
N THR A 10 8.69 7.35 -6.48
CA THR A 10 7.83 6.16 -6.45
C THR A 10 7.30 5.88 -5.05
N ILE A 11 8.14 5.93 -4.02
CA ILE A 11 7.70 5.69 -2.63
C ILE A 11 6.70 6.77 -2.20
N GLY A 12 7.04 8.05 -2.40
CA GLY A 12 6.18 9.17 -2.04
C GLY A 12 4.85 9.14 -2.78
N GLY A 13 4.87 8.78 -4.07
CA GLY A 13 3.68 8.57 -4.89
C GLY A 13 2.77 7.50 -4.31
N ASN A 14 3.31 6.31 -4.03
CA ASN A 14 2.54 5.18 -3.46
C ASN A 14 1.97 5.46 -2.07
N VAL A 15 2.71 6.23 -1.25
CA VAL A 15 2.26 6.63 0.10
C VAL A 15 1.09 7.63 0.03
N LEU A 16 1.08 8.50 -0.98
CA LEU A 16 0.01 9.47 -1.20
C LEU A 16 -1.12 8.94 -2.11
N SER A 17 -0.94 7.80 -2.76
CA SER A 17 -1.93 7.20 -3.67
C SER A 17 -2.81 6.14 -2.99
N LEU A 18 -3.39 5.23 -3.79
CA LEU A 18 -4.32 4.18 -3.37
C LEU A 18 -3.73 3.23 -2.30
N PRO A 19 -2.50 2.69 -2.41
CA PRO A 19 -1.94 1.79 -1.41
C PRO A 19 -1.83 2.47 -0.04
N GLY A 20 -1.41 3.74 -0.01
CA GLY A 20 -1.33 4.52 1.21
C GLY A 20 -2.69 4.84 1.82
N ILE A 21 -3.53 5.61 1.10
CA ILE A 21 -4.80 6.12 1.65
C ILE A 21 -5.81 4.99 1.82
N LEU A 22 -6.01 4.18 0.78
CA LEU A 22 -7.03 3.12 0.77
C LEU A 22 -6.56 1.94 1.62
N GLY A 23 -5.26 1.61 1.62
CA GLY A 23 -4.70 0.64 2.55
C GLY A 23 -4.91 1.04 4.01
N LEU A 24 -4.64 2.29 4.38
CA LEU A 24 -4.87 2.80 5.73
C LEU A 24 -6.36 2.79 6.11
N ALA A 25 -7.24 3.21 5.21
CA ALA A 25 -8.69 3.16 5.41
C ALA A 25 -9.21 1.74 5.64
N LEU A 26 -8.77 0.77 4.82
CA LEU A 26 -9.10 -0.64 4.99
C LEU A 26 -8.54 -1.20 6.30
N GLY A 27 -7.32 -0.82 6.67
CA GLY A 27 -6.72 -1.15 7.96
C GLY A 27 -7.59 -0.71 9.14
N MET A 28 -8.09 0.52 9.11
CA MET A 28 -9.00 1.08 10.12
C MET A 28 -10.39 0.44 10.16
N MET A 29 -10.78 -0.36 9.17
CA MET A 29 -12.05 -1.10 9.21
C MET A 29 -11.91 -2.46 9.92
N THR A 30 -10.69 -2.94 10.12
CA THR A 30 -10.42 -4.29 10.64
C THR A 30 -9.77 -4.23 12.02
N ARG A 31 -9.96 -5.28 12.83
CA ARG A 31 -9.25 -5.46 14.12
C ARG A 31 -8.18 -6.57 14.06
N ASN A 32 -8.10 -7.27 12.94
CA ASN A 32 -7.17 -8.37 12.76
C ASN A 32 -5.98 -7.89 11.93
N TRP A 33 -4.81 -7.82 12.57
CA TRP A 33 -3.53 -7.42 11.98
C TRP A 33 -3.21 -8.18 10.70
N MET A 34 -3.51 -9.48 10.66
CA MET A 34 -3.22 -10.33 9.50
C MET A 34 -4.15 -10.01 8.33
N PHE A 35 -5.42 -9.75 8.61
CA PHE A 35 -6.39 -9.36 7.58
C PHE A 35 -6.06 -7.96 7.03
N ALA A 36 -5.64 -7.03 7.90
CA ALA A 36 -5.20 -5.70 7.48
C ALA A 36 -4.01 -5.78 6.51
N ALA A 37 -2.96 -6.52 6.88
CA ALA A 37 -1.77 -6.70 6.05
C ALA A 37 -2.09 -7.34 4.69
N VAL A 38 -2.92 -8.39 4.65
CA VAL A 38 -3.33 -9.05 3.40
C VAL A 38 -4.11 -8.08 2.51
N MET A 39 -5.05 -7.34 3.08
CA MET A 39 -5.83 -6.35 2.32
C MET A 39 -4.94 -5.23 1.76
N GLY A 40 -3.99 -4.72 2.56
CA GLY A 40 -3.03 -3.71 2.12
C GLY A 40 -2.12 -4.20 0.99
N GLY A 41 -1.63 -5.43 1.08
CA GLY A 41 -0.87 -6.04 -0.02
C GLY A 41 -1.70 -6.21 -1.29
N PHE A 42 -2.97 -6.59 -1.14
CA PHE A 42 -3.90 -6.72 -2.27
C PHE A 42 -4.17 -5.36 -2.95
N VAL A 43 -4.27 -4.27 -2.17
CA VAL A 43 -4.40 -2.91 -2.72
C VAL A 43 -3.17 -2.50 -3.51
N GLY A 44 -1.96 -2.80 -3.03
CA GLY A 44 -0.72 -2.52 -3.75
C GLY A 44 -0.63 -3.26 -5.10
N ILE A 45 -1.07 -4.51 -5.15
CA ILE A 45 -1.16 -5.28 -6.41
C ILE A 45 -2.26 -4.72 -7.32
N ALA A 46 -3.44 -4.41 -6.76
CA ALA A 46 -4.56 -3.91 -7.54
C ALA A 46 -4.25 -2.54 -8.17
N GLU A 47 -3.65 -1.62 -7.42
CA GLU A 47 -3.27 -0.31 -7.93
C GLU A 47 -2.24 -0.44 -9.07
N THR A 48 -1.15 -1.17 -8.84
CA THR A 48 -0.09 -1.32 -9.85
C THR A 48 -0.60 -1.93 -11.16
N LEU A 49 -1.56 -2.86 -11.09
CA LEU A 49 -2.25 -3.39 -12.26
C LEU A 49 -3.17 -2.37 -12.95
N VAL A 50 -3.89 -1.56 -12.17
CA VAL A 50 -4.78 -0.51 -12.69
C VAL A 50 -3.98 0.62 -13.35
N PHE A 51 -2.89 1.08 -12.72
CA PHE A 51 -2.03 2.12 -13.26
C PHE A 51 -1.20 1.65 -14.46
N ALA A 52 -0.82 0.38 -14.51
CA ALA A 52 -0.19 -0.22 -15.70
C ALA A 52 -1.19 -0.52 -16.83
N GLY A 53 -2.47 -0.17 -16.68
CA GLY A 53 -3.50 -0.38 -17.71
C GLY A 53 -3.65 -1.86 -18.11
N PHE A 54 -3.47 -2.79 -17.15
CA PHE A 54 -3.45 -4.24 -17.36
C PHE A 54 -2.34 -4.77 -18.27
N LYS A 55 -1.33 -3.96 -18.62
CA LYS A 55 -0.14 -4.41 -19.35
C LYS A 55 0.91 -4.90 -18.37
N LEU A 56 0.86 -6.19 -18.05
CA LEU A 56 1.83 -6.86 -17.18
C LEU A 56 3.30 -6.70 -17.65
N ALA A 57 3.53 -6.41 -18.93
CA ALA A 57 4.86 -6.18 -19.49
C ALA A 57 5.46 -4.80 -19.12
N GLU A 58 4.64 -3.81 -18.73
CA GLU A 58 5.10 -2.48 -18.29
C GLU A 58 5.22 -2.40 -16.77
N VAL A 59 4.78 -3.42 -16.03
CA VAL A 59 4.88 -3.44 -14.57
C VAL A 59 6.35 -3.64 -14.18
N GLN A 60 6.99 -2.57 -13.73
CA GLN A 60 8.30 -2.69 -13.10
C GLN A 60 8.14 -3.41 -11.76
N MET A 61 8.86 -4.53 -11.62
CA MET A 61 8.87 -5.34 -10.39
C MET A 61 9.19 -4.53 -9.13
N ILE A 62 10.01 -3.48 -9.25
CA ILE A 62 10.39 -2.64 -8.12
C ILE A 62 9.24 -1.72 -7.66
N ASP A 63 8.46 -1.18 -8.59
CA ASP A 63 7.30 -0.35 -8.28
C ASP A 63 6.18 -1.20 -7.67
N LEU A 64 5.97 -2.41 -8.21
CA LEU A 64 5.07 -3.41 -7.63
C LEU A 64 5.45 -3.73 -6.19
N PHE A 65 6.73 -3.99 -5.94
CA PHE A 65 7.23 -4.30 -4.61
C PHE A 65 7.04 -3.14 -3.63
N ILE A 66 7.32 -1.90 -4.07
CA ILE A 66 7.12 -0.70 -3.26
C ILE A 66 5.64 -0.50 -2.95
N ALA A 67 4.74 -0.61 -3.93
CA ALA A 67 3.30 -0.46 -3.73
C ALA A 67 2.74 -1.47 -2.73
N VAL A 68 3.16 -2.73 -2.83
CA VAL A 68 2.77 -3.79 -1.89
C VAL A 68 3.29 -3.49 -0.49
N LEU A 69 4.58 -3.12 -0.34
CA LEU A 69 5.14 -2.77 0.96
C LEU A 69 4.43 -1.58 1.60
N VAL A 70 4.20 -0.52 0.83
CA VAL A 70 3.50 0.67 1.30
C VAL A 70 2.06 0.32 1.71
N GLY A 71 1.34 -0.46 0.91
CA GLY A 71 -0.01 -0.91 1.23
C GLY A 71 -0.08 -1.75 2.51
N VAL A 72 0.83 -2.70 2.69
CA VAL A 72 0.93 -3.52 3.91
C VAL A 72 1.24 -2.66 5.13
N LEU A 73 2.19 -1.72 5.02
CA LEU A 73 2.56 -0.83 6.13
C LEU A 73 1.41 0.13 6.48
N ALA A 74 0.80 0.78 5.48
CA ALA A 74 -0.29 1.72 5.67
C ALA A 74 -1.53 1.06 6.30
N SER A 75 -1.90 -0.14 5.83
CA SER A 75 -3.00 -0.93 6.42
C SER A 75 -2.70 -1.41 7.83
N SER A 76 -1.46 -1.84 8.11
CA SER A 76 -1.04 -2.22 9.45
C SER A 76 -1.10 -1.03 10.42
N VAL A 77 -0.68 0.16 9.98
CA VAL A 77 -0.81 1.41 10.74
C VAL A 77 -2.27 1.75 10.98
N GLY A 78 -3.14 1.64 9.97
CA GLY A 78 -4.60 1.85 10.12
C GLY A 78 -5.23 0.90 11.14
N CYS A 79 -4.83 -0.38 11.14
CA CYS A 79 -5.28 -1.37 12.12
C CYS A 79 -4.78 -1.01 13.53
N ALA A 80 -3.53 -0.55 13.67
CA ALA A 80 -2.97 -0.10 14.94
C ALA A 80 -3.72 1.13 15.50
N ILE A 81 -4.07 2.09 14.63
CA ILE A 81 -4.90 3.26 14.99
C ILE A 81 -6.25 2.80 15.52
N ARG A 82 -6.92 1.85 14.87
CA ARG A 82 -8.20 1.30 15.36
C ARG A 82 -8.04 0.55 16.68
N HIS A 83 -6.98 -0.22 16.85
CA HIS A 83 -6.75 -0.94 18.10
C HIS A 83 -6.52 0.01 19.28
N LYS A 84 -5.84 1.14 19.05
CA LYS A 84 -5.60 2.18 20.06
C LYS A 84 -6.78 3.14 20.22
N GLY A 85 -7.57 3.35 19.17
CA GLY A 85 -8.79 4.16 19.19
C GLY A 85 -9.98 3.44 19.82
N ALA A 86 -9.97 2.10 19.88
CA ALA A 86 -10.99 1.29 20.56
C ALA A 86 -10.68 1.01 22.04
N THR A 87 -9.58 1.56 22.57
CA THR A 87 -9.25 1.53 24.01
C THR A 87 -9.75 2.77 24.77
N VAL A 88 -10.72 3.50 24.21
CA VAL A 88 -11.55 4.47 24.96
C VAL A 88 -12.78 3.81 25.55
#